data_AF-K6ZE03-F1
#
_entry.id   AF-K6ZE03-F1
#
_cell.length_a   1.000
_cell.length_b   1.000
_cell.length_c   1.000
_cell.angle_alpha   90.00
_cell.angle_beta   90.00
_cell.angle_gamma   90.00
#
_symmetry.space_group_name_H-M   'P 1'
#
loop_
_entity.id
_entity.type
_entity.pdbx_description
1 polymer ?
#
loop_
_entity_poly.entity_id
_entity_poly.type
_entity_poly.pdbx_seq_one_letter_code
_entity_poly.pdbx_strand_id
1 'polypeptide(L)'
;MYSIATSKKLEVLTEDVSENYRYEWVSDNDKTEFAIQDANNGENRASIETTLDDESDYWVVAWQDGQSRTVNIFEKEQAPEAGRYKVRVFADGAYTISIAGADLAATVQGDVSGGYSIANCDDLTIADTEIDICTLGTAGKSYLVTYIESGQFFVSQE
;
A
#
# COMPACT_ATOMS: atom_id res chain seq x y z
N MET A 1 30.34 6.62 -19.45
CA MET A 1 29.22 5.66 -19.43
C MET A 1 28.01 6.45 -18.97
N TYR A 2 27.04 6.71 -19.85
CA TYR A 2 25.87 7.51 -19.50
C TYR A 2 24.84 6.58 -18.87
N SER A 3 24.51 6.79 -17.59
CA SER A 3 23.30 6.21 -17.01
C SER A 3 22.12 7.01 -17.55
N ILE A 4 21.29 6.38 -18.38
CA ILE A 4 20.02 6.94 -18.79
C ILE A 4 19.04 6.59 -17.67
N ALA A 5 18.86 7.49 -16.71
CA ALA A 5 17.77 7.40 -15.75
C ALA A 5 16.46 7.51 -16.56
N THR A 6 15.81 6.38 -16.80
CA THR A 6 14.53 6.36 -17.52
C THR A 6 13.44 6.67 -16.50
N SER A 7 12.95 7.91 -16.51
CA SER A 7 11.81 8.30 -15.67
C SER A 7 10.52 7.78 -16.29
N LYS A 8 9.80 6.94 -15.56
CA LYS A 8 8.44 6.50 -15.92
C LYS A 8 7.45 7.34 -15.12
N LYS A 9 6.45 7.89 -15.80
CA LYS A 9 5.28 8.52 -15.16
C LYS A 9 4.10 7.56 -15.24
N LEU A 10 3.41 7.41 -14.12
CA LEU A 10 2.14 6.72 -14.00
C LEU A 10 1.13 7.75 -13.48
N GLU A 11 -0.02 7.85 -14.14
CA GLU A 11 -1.14 8.66 -13.65
C GLU A 11 -2.08 7.72 -12.92
N VAL A 12 -2.27 7.98 -11.63
CA VAL A 12 -3.16 7.20 -10.76
C VAL A 12 -4.17 8.19 -10.22
N LEU A 13 -5.46 7.88 -10.38
CA LEU A 13 -6.51 8.69 -9.78
C LEU A 13 -6.47 8.55 -8.26
N THR A 14 -7.01 9.53 -7.54
CA THR A 14 -7.28 9.36 -6.11
C THR A 14 -8.12 8.10 -5.95
N GLU A 15 -7.87 7.32 -4.89
CA GLU A 15 -8.69 6.15 -4.55
C GLU A 15 -8.53 4.97 -5.53
N ASP A 16 -7.44 4.92 -6.30
CA ASP A 16 -7.19 3.90 -7.32
C ASP A 16 -5.79 3.27 -7.19
N VAL A 17 -5.60 2.12 -7.83
CA VAL A 17 -4.32 1.41 -7.89
C VAL A 17 -3.88 1.26 -9.34
N SER A 18 -2.62 1.58 -9.61
CA SER A 18 -2.08 1.44 -10.95
C SER A 18 -1.96 -0.02 -11.38
N GLU A 19 -1.78 -0.24 -12.67
CA GLU A 19 -1.22 -1.51 -13.14
C GLU A 19 0.19 -1.73 -12.56
N ASN A 20 0.59 -3.00 -12.44
CA ASN A 20 1.96 -3.34 -12.04
C ASN A 20 2.96 -2.82 -13.08
N TYR A 21 4.04 -2.21 -12.60
CA TYR A 21 5.13 -1.75 -13.44
C TYR A 21 6.38 -2.59 -13.18
N ARG A 22 6.81 -3.34 -14.19
CA ARG A 22 8.09 -4.05 -14.16
C ARG A 22 9.23 -3.06 -14.35
N TYR A 23 10.00 -2.84 -13.30
CA TYR A 23 11.20 -2.02 -13.33
C TYR A 23 12.42 -2.90 -13.57
N GLU A 24 13.27 -2.51 -14.53
CA GLU A 24 14.51 -3.22 -14.86
C GLU A 24 15.67 -2.23 -14.79
N TRP A 25 16.76 -2.65 -14.16
CA TRP A 25 17.99 -1.87 -14.06
C TRP A 25 19.21 -2.73 -14.40
N VAL A 26 20.32 -2.07 -14.70
CA VAL A 26 21.61 -2.75 -14.86
C VAL A 26 22.21 -2.94 -13.47
N SER A 27 22.84 -4.09 -13.24
CA SER A 27 23.60 -4.38 -12.00
C SER A 27 24.43 -3.16 -11.57
N ASP A 28 24.39 -2.82 -10.28
CA ASP A 28 24.98 -1.62 -9.65
C ASP A 28 24.16 -0.31 -9.76
N ASN A 29 22.91 -0.35 -10.24
CA ASN A 29 21.95 0.79 -10.18
C ASN A 29 20.60 0.39 -9.54
N ASP A 30 20.65 -0.25 -8.39
CA ASP A 30 19.50 -0.66 -7.58
C ASP A 30 18.82 0.51 -6.83
N LYS A 31 19.54 1.65 -6.70
CA LYS A 31 18.99 2.88 -6.13
C LYS A 31 17.97 3.52 -7.07
N THR A 32 16.73 3.61 -6.62
CA THR A 32 15.59 4.13 -7.37
C THR A 32 14.93 5.28 -6.61
N GLU A 33 14.56 6.34 -7.33
CA GLU A 33 13.74 7.43 -6.79
C GLU A 33 12.29 7.25 -7.22
N PHE A 34 11.38 7.26 -6.25
CA PHE A 34 9.95 7.36 -6.46
C PHE A 34 9.48 8.74 -6.03
N ALA A 35 8.64 9.37 -6.85
CA ALA A 35 8.18 10.71 -6.58
C ALA A 35 6.74 10.93 -7.05
N ILE A 36 6.05 11.82 -6.33
CA ILE A 36 4.77 12.37 -6.72
C ILE A 36 4.89 13.87 -6.93
N GLN A 37 4.05 14.39 -7.80
CA GLN A 37 4.03 15.80 -8.18
C GLN A 37 2.60 16.16 -8.58
N ASP A 38 2.18 17.38 -8.28
CA ASP A 38 0.87 17.88 -8.73
C ASP A 38 0.84 17.94 -10.26
N ALA A 39 -0.09 17.21 -10.87
CA ALA A 39 -0.21 17.09 -12.31
C ALA A 39 -0.59 18.42 -12.99
N ASN A 40 -1.21 19.36 -12.27
CA ASN A 40 -1.72 20.61 -12.84
C ASN A 40 -0.63 21.67 -13.02
N ASN A 41 0.26 21.82 -12.03
CA ASN A 41 1.25 22.89 -12.01
C ASN A 41 2.71 22.40 -11.92
N GLY A 42 2.95 21.11 -11.69
CA GLY A 42 4.30 20.60 -11.50
C GLY A 42 4.95 21.06 -10.20
N GLU A 43 4.19 21.65 -9.27
CA GLU A 43 4.69 22.02 -7.95
C GLU A 43 4.39 20.91 -6.94
N ASN A 44 4.78 21.14 -5.68
CA ASN A 44 4.47 20.26 -4.56
C ASN A 44 4.92 18.81 -4.75
N ARG A 45 6.23 18.63 -4.93
CA ARG A 45 6.85 17.32 -5.09
C ARG A 45 7.15 16.68 -3.73
N ALA A 46 6.86 15.39 -3.61
CA ALA A 46 7.43 14.54 -2.58
C ALA A 46 8.18 13.39 -3.25
N SER A 47 9.29 12.97 -2.67
CA SER A 47 10.11 11.89 -3.23
C SER A 47 10.81 11.10 -2.13
N ILE A 48 11.06 9.84 -2.43
CA ILE A 48 11.84 8.92 -1.61
C ILE A 48 12.82 8.19 -2.52
N GLU A 49 14.06 8.05 -2.06
CA GLU A 49 15.03 7.17 -2.69
C GLU A 49 15.15 5.89 -1.86
N THR A 50 15.12 4.74 -2.53
CA THR A 50 15.33 3.43 -1.90
C THR A 50 16.21 2.56 -2.79
N THR A 51 16.88 1.60 -2.19
CA THR A 51 17.44 0.45 -2.91
C THR A 51 16.32 -0.57 -3.08
N LEU A 52 16.18 -1.11 -4.29
CA LEU A 52 15.26 -2.21 -4.59
C LEU A 52 16.03 -3.51 -4.69
N ASP A 53 15.45 -4.58 -4.17
CA ASP A 53 15.99 -5.92 -4.32
C ASP A 53 15.54 -6.53 -5.65
N ASP A 54 16.43 -7.33 -6.25
CA ASP A 54 16.13 -8.07 -7.48
C ASP A 54 15.07 -9.13 -7.21
N GLU A 55 14.19 -9.35 -8.18
CA GLU A 55 13.05 -10.28 -8.11
C GLU A 55 12.05 -10.02 -6.96
N SER A 56 12.07 -8.82 -6.36
CA SER A 56 11.12 -8.40 -5.33
C SER A 56 9.98 -7.54 -5.89
N ASP A 57 8.82 -7.66 -5.26
CA ASP A 57 7.62 -6.88 -5.57
C ASP A 57 7.39 -5.82 -4.48
N TYR A 58 7.06 -4.59 -4.88
CA TYR A 58 6.88 -3.47 -3.96
C TYR A 58 5.53 -2.77 -4.14
N TRP A 59 5.00 -2.27 -3.02
CA TRP A 59 4.00 -1.22 -3.02
C TRP A 59 4.68 0.14 -2.93
N VAL A 60 4.13 1.10 -3.67
CA VAL A 60 4.45 2.52 -3.55
C VAL A 60 3.16 3.24 -3.25
N VAL A 61 3.03 3.77 -2.03
CA VAL A 61 1.83 4.49 -1.58
C VAL A 61 2.11 5.97 -1.52
N ALA A 62 1.32 6.73 -2.27
CA ALA A 62 1.36 8.18 -2.28
C ALA A 62 0.11 8.73 -1.59
N TRP A 63 0.30 9.64 -0.65
CA TRP A 63 -0.81 10.22 0.12
C TRP A 63 -0.48 11.63 0.59
N GLN A 64 -1.51 12.34 1.06
CA GLN A 64 -1.43 13.72 1.52
C GLN A 64 -2.15 13.86 2.84
N ASP A 65 -1.53 14.54 3.81
CA ASP A 65 -2.14 14.99 5.06
C ASP A 65 -2.07 16.51 5.13
N GLY A 66 -3.22 17.17 4.99
CA GLY A 66 -3.33 18.61 4.89
C GLY A 66 -2.57 19.15 3.68
N GLN A 67 -1.39 19.74 3.90
CA GLN A 67 -0.49 20.23 2.84
C GLN A 67 0.77 19.37 2.67
N SER A 68 1.00 18.42 3.57
CA SER A 68 2.15 17.53 3.51
C SER A 68 1.86 16.38 2.56
N ARG A 69 2.81 16.09 1.66
CA ARG A 69 2.75 14.95 0.73
C ARG A 69 3.84 13.97 1.09
N THR A 70 3.50 12.69 1.05
CA THR A 70 4.41 11.62 1.44
C THR A 70 4.35 10.49 0.43
N VAL A 71 5.49 9.83 0.24
CA VAL A 71 5.61 8.58 -0.52
C VAL A 71 6.21 7.54 0.40
N ASN A 72 5.53 6.41 0.55
CA ASN A 72 6.00 5.26 1.29
C ASN A 72 6.24 4.10 0.33
N ILE A 73 7.26 3.30 0.61
CA ILE A 73 7.60 2.11 -0.15
C ILE A 73 7.81 0.97 0.82
N PHE A 74 7.24 -0.18 0.51
CA PHE A 74 7.40 -1.40 1.28
C PHE A 74 7.16 -2.61 0.39
N GLU A 75 7.74 -3.75 0.76
CA GLU A 75 7.59 -4.99 0.00
C GLU A 75 6.16 -5.54 0.06
N LYS A 76 5.72 -6.11 -1.04
CA LYS A 76 4.50 -6.92 -1.09
C LYS A 76 4.73 -8.19 -0.28
N GLU A 77 3.71 -8.62 0.44
CA GLU A 77 3.77 -9.84 1.26
C GLU A 77 2.68 -10.81 0.84
N GLN A 78 3.01 -11.64 -0.16
CA GLN A 78 2.15 -12.72 -0.61
C GLN A 78 2.32 -13.92 0.33
N ALA A 79 1.36 -14.09 1.22
CA ALA A 79 1.31 -15.18 2.19
C ALA A 79 0.01 -16.00 2.08
N PRO A 80 -0.36 -16.49 0.88
CA PRO A 80 -1.66 -17.13 0.66
C PRO A 80 -1.89 -18.31 1.62
N GLU A 81 -3.06 -18.32 2.28
CA GLU A 81 -3.47 -19.37 3.19
C GLU A 81 -4.84 -19.90 2.78
N ALA A 82 -4.93 -21.21 2.50
CA ALA A 82 -6.16 -21.84 2.02
C ALA A 82 -7.37 -21.54 2.93
N GLY A 83 -8.45 -21.06 2.33
CA GLY A 83 -9.70 -20.76 3.04
C GLY A 83 -9.66 -19.50 3.92
N ARG A 84 -8.59 -18.69 3.85
CA ARG A 84 -8.40 -17.48 4.64
C ARG A 84 -8.01 -16.27 3.79
N TYR A 85 -8.24 -15.10 4.34
CA TYR A 85 -7.79 -13.84 3.78
C TYR A 85 -6.62 -13.35 4.62
N LYS A 86 -5.43 -13.21 4.02
CA LYS A 86 -4.34 -12.50 4.67
C LYS A 86 -4.48 -11.03 4.40
N VAL A 87 -4.44 -10.21 5.43
CA VAL A 87 -4.62 -8.77 5.31
C VAL A 87 -3.49 -8.05 6.03
N ARG A 88 -2.87 -7.10 5.33
CA ARG A 88 -2.06 -6.04 5.95
C ARG A 88 -2.80 -4.71 5.80
N VAL A 89 -2.55 -3.78 6.68
CA VAL A 89 -3.20 -2.47 6.71
C VAL A 89 -2.15 -1.38 6.65
N PHE A 90 -2.18 -0.56 5.60
CA PHE A 90 -1.52 0.73 5.57
C PHE A 90 -2.52 1.81 5.99
N ALA A 91 -2.10 2.79 6.79
CA ALA A 91 -2.97 3.93 7.10
C ALA A 91 -2.24 5.28 7.19
N ASP A 92 -2.98 6.35 6.95
CA ASP A 92 -2.53 7.74 7.10
C ASP A 92 -2.64 8.25 8.55
N GLY A 93 -3.01 7.39 9.50
CA GLY A 93 -3.25 7.74 10.89
C GLY A 93 -3.11 6.54 11.82
N ALA A 94 -3.37 6.79 13.11
CA ALA A 94 -3.42 5.76 14.13
C ALA A 94 -4.88 5.34 14.38
N TYR A 95 -5.22 4.13 13.94
CA TYR A 95 -6.56 3.56 14.00
C TYR A 95 -6.51 2.18 14.62
N THR A 96 -7.46 1.85 15.48
CA THR A 96 -7.61 0.49 16.00
C THR A 96 -7.98 -0.46 14.89
N ILE A 97 -7.31 -1.61 14.83
CA ILE A 97 -7.65 -2.74 13.97
C ILE A 97 -8.28 -3.81 14.85
N SER A 98 -9.48 -4.24 14.48
CA SER A 98 -10.23 -5.27 15.19
C SER A 98 -10.72 -6.35 14.22
N ILE A 99 -10.74 -7.60 14.67
CA ILE A 99 -11.30 -8.73 13.92
C ILE A 99 -12.31 -9.45 14.80
N ALA A 100 -13.52 -9.69 14.27
CA ALA A 100 -14.63 -10.27 15.04
C ALA A 100 -14.90 -9.51 16.36
N GLY A 101 -14.74 -8.18 16.34
CA GLY A 101 -14.92 -7.30 17.50
C GLY A 101 -13.82 -7.36 18.56
N ALA A 102 -12.73 -8.09 18.33
CA ALA A 102 -11.56 -8.09 19.22
C ALA A 102 -10.47 -7.17 18.68
N ASP A 103 -10.06 -6.19 19.49
CA ASP A 103 -8.95 -5.28 19.17
C ASP A 103 -7.63 -6.05 19.12
N LEU A 104 -6.90 -5.91 18.02
CA LEU A 104 -5.64 -6.61 17.79
C LEU A 104 -4.43 -5.68 17.87
N ALA A 105 -4.53 -4.50 17.26
CA ALA A 105 -3.43 -3.55 17.15
C ALA A 105 -3.96 -2.14 16.83
N ALA A 106 -3.04 -1.19 16.74
CA ALA A 106 -3.29 0.10 16.12
C ALA A 106 -2.36 0.27 14.91
N THR A 107 -2.85 0.90 13.85
CA THR A 107 -2.01 1.34 12.72
C THR A 107 -1.02 2.42 13.16
N VAL A 108 0.07 2.55 12.41
CA VAL A 108 1.00 3.66 12.52
C VAL A 108 0.92 4.46 11.23
N GLN A 109 0.80 5.79 11.34
CA GLN A 109 0.71 6.69 10.20
C GLN A 109 1.91 6.47 9.25
N GLY A 110 1.61 6.21 7.98
CA GLY A 110 2.62 6.00 6.94
C GLY A 110 3.36 4.67 7.03
N ASP A 111 2.86 3.71 7.81
CA ASP A 111 3.45 2.38 7.93
C ASP A 111 2.43 1.28 7.62
N VAL A 112 2.94 0.11 7.26
CA VAL A 112 2.14 -1.09 7.01
C VAL A 112 2.14 -1.97 8.27
N SER A 113 0.96 -2.45 8.66
CA SER A 113 0.81 -3.37 9.78
C SER A 113 1.46 -4.72 9.51
N GLY A 114 1.57 -5.54 10.55
CA GLY A 114 1.76 -6.98 10.38
C GLY A 114 0.56 -7.64 9.65
N GLY A 115 0.75 -8.88 9.22
CA GLY A 115 -0.28 -9.67 8.56
C GLY A 115 -1.29 -10.29 9.52
N TYR A 116 -2.58 -10.05 9.27
CA TYR A 116 -3.71 -10.66 9.97
C TYR A 116 -4.34 -11.76 9.12
N SER A 117 -4.90 -12.78 9.77
CA SER A 117 -5.57 -13.89 9.09
C SER A 117 -7.04 -13.88 9.44
N ILE A 118 -7.88 -13.62 8.45
CA ILE A 118 -9.34 -13.59 8.59
C ILE A 118 -9.91 -14.91 8.06
N ALA A 119 -10.72 -15.58 8.86
CA ALA A 119 -11.44 -16.79 8.50
C ALA A 119 -12.95 -16.52 8.55
N ASN A 120 -13.76 -17.39 7.95
CA ASN A 120 -15.22 -17.41 8.09
C ASN A 120 -15.94 -16.08 7.79
N CYS A 121 -15.31 -15.16 7.06
CA CYS A 121 -15.81 -13.79 6.89
C CYS A 121 -15.99 -13.04 8.21
N ASP A 122 -15.10 -13.27 9.18
CA ASP A 122 -15.04 -12.46 10.39
C ASP A 122 -14.80 -10.99 10.00
N ASP A 123 -15.59 -10.09 10.59
CA ASP A 123 -15.56 -8.67 10.26
C ASP A 123 -14.18 -8.08 10.59
N LEU A 124 -13.54 -7.46 9.59
CA LEU A 124 -12.38 -6.59 9.78
C LEU A 124 -12.89 -5.17 10.03
N THR A 125 -12.55 -4.58 11.17
CA THR A 125 -12.89 -3.21 11.50
C THR A 125 -11.62 -2.38 11.64
N ILE A 126 -11.59 -1.21 11.01
CA ILE A 126 -10.54 -0.20 11.19
C ILE A 126 -11.21 1.08 11.69
N ALA A 127 -10.80 1.56 12.87
CA ALA A 127 -11.52 2.58 13.63
C ALA A 127 -13.00 2.18 13.83
N ASP A 128 -13.93 2.88 13.16
CA ASP A 128 -15.37 2.60 13.20
C ASP A 128 -15.90 2.07 11.84
N THR A 129 -14.99 1.69 10.94
CA THR A 129 -15.32 1.25 9.57
C THR A 129 -15.19 -0.25 9.44
N GLU A 130 -16.30 -0.90 9.15
CA GLU A 130 -16.36 -2.34 8.83
C GLU A 130 -15.98 -2.57 7.36
N ILE A 131 -15.09 -3.53 7.13
CA ILE A 131 -14.57 -3.92 5.83
C ILE A 131 -14.95 -5.38 5.59
N ASP A 132 -15.94 -5.59 4.72
CA ASP A 132 -16.35 -6.93 4.28
C ASP A 132 -15.35 -7.48 3.24
N ILE A 133 -14.25 -8.06 3.74
CA ILE A 133 -13.21 -8.65 2.90
C ILE A 133 -13.72 -9.83 2.06
N CYS A 134 -14.83 -10.46 2.43
CA CYS A 134 -15.40 -11.58 1.70
C CYS A 134 -16.10 -11.15 0.41
N THR A 135 -16.67 -9.94 0.39
CA THR A 135 -17.23 -9.37 -0.83
C THR A 135 -16.16 -8.76 -1.73
N LEU A 136 -15.09 -8.23 -1.13
CA LEU A 136 -14.01 -7.53 -1.83
C LEU A 136 -12.90 -8.46 -2.33
N GLY A 137 -12.75 -9.63 -1.71
CA GLY A 137 -11.65 -10.55 -1.94
C GLY A 137 -12.08 -11.99 -2.24
N THR A 138 -11.11 -12.76 -2.69
CA THR A 138 -11.13 -14.23 -2.81
C THR A 138 -10.33 -14.89 -1.69
N ALA A 139 -10.92 -15.88 -1.02
CA ALA A 139 -10.22 -16.69 -0.01
C ALA A 139 -9.00 -17.41 -0.61
N GLY A 140 -7.93 -17.59 0.18
CA GLY A 140 -6.67 -18.16 -0.29
C GLY A 140 -5.67 -17.13 -0.81
N LYS A 141 -5.91 -15.84 -0.59
CA LYS A 141 -5.12 -14.72 -1.13
C LYS A 141 -4.72 -13.73 -0.04
N SER A 142 -3.78 -12.86 -0.41
CA SER A 142 -3.26 -11.78 0.43
C SER A 142 -3.68 -10.43 -0.11
N TYR A 143 -3.96 -9.49 0.79
CA TYR A 143 -4.48 -8.17 0.48
C TYR A 143 -3.78 -7.11 1.31
N LEU A 144 -3.55 -5.96 0.68
CA LEU A 144 -3.28 -4.70 1.35
C LEU A 144 -4.58 -3.91 1.43
N VAL A 145 -4.95 -3.52 2.64
CA VAL A 145 -5.98 -2.51 2.89
C VAL A 145 -5.29 -1.18 3.11
N THR A 146 -5.58 -0.20 2.27
CA THR A 146 -5.12 1.18 2.42
C THR A 146 -6.27 1.97 3.01
N TYR A 147 -6.15 2.36 4.28
CA TYR A 147 -7.16 3.14 5.00
C TYR A 147 -6.71 4.60 5.10
N ILE A 148 -7.45 5.51 4.47
CA ILE A 148 -7.12 6.93 4.43
C ILE A 148 -8.32 7.75 4.87
N GLU A 149 -8.08 8.75 5.72
CA GLU A 149 -9.14 9.51 6.36
C GLU A 149 -10.19 8.62 7.07
N SER A 150 -11.07 9.20 7.88
CA SER A 150 -12.04 8.38 8.60
C SER A 150 -13.11 7.86 7.64
N GLY A 151 -13.09 6.56 7.32
CA GLY A 151 -14.13 5.88 6.54
C GLY A 151 -13.82 5.63 5.07
N GLN A 152 -12.66 6.05 4.55
CA GLN A 152 -12.26 5.73 3.18
C GLN A 152 -11.18 4.64 3.18
N PHE A 153 -11.35 3.66 2.29
CA PHE A 153 -10.39 2.58 2.18
C PHE A 153 -10.39 1.95 0.78
N PHE A 154 -9.26 1.32 0.45
CA PHE A 154 -9.06 0.55 -0.78
C PHE A 154 -8.48 -0.81 -0.44
N VAL A 155 -8.94 -1.84 -1.13
CA VAL A 155 -8.43 -3.20 -0.98
C VAL A 155 -7.77 -3.61 -2.27
N SER A 156 -6.49 -3.94 -2.18
CA SER A 156 -5.68 -4.39 -3.31
C SER A 156 -5.10 -5.76 -3.02
N GLN A 157 -5.12 -6.65 -4.00
CA GLN A 157 -4.45 -7.94 -3.84
C GLN A 157 -2.93 -7.73 -3.86
N GLU A 158 -2.23 -8.34 -2.91
CA GLU A 158 -0.76 -8.46 -2.90
C GLU A 158 -0.27 -9.23 -4.14
#